data_AF-A0A7Z1R3G8-F1
#
_entry.id   AF-A0A7Z1R3G8-F1
#
_cell.length_a   1.000
_cell.length_b   1.000
_cell.length_c   1.000
_cell.angle_alpha   90.00
_cell.angle_beta   90.00
_cell.angle_gamma   90.00
#
_symmetry.space_group_name_H-M   'P 1'
#
loop_
_entity.id
_entity.type
_entity.pdbx_description
1 polymer ?
#
loop_
_entity_poly.entity_id
_entity_poly.type
_entity_poly.pdbx_seq_one_letter_code
_entity_poly.pdbx_strand_id
1 'polypeptide(L)' 'AKTKEMLGLVASLVLRCDDCIAYHVGRCREEGVTDAELQEVFAIGLVIGGSIVIPHLRRAVRTWEETAGE' A
#
# COMPACT_ATOMS: atom_id res chain seq x y z
N ALA A 1 -8.54 -8.45 -10.23
CA ALA A 1 -8.02 -7.08 -10.41
C ALA A 1 -6.71 -6.82 -9.66
N LYS A 2 -6.39 -7.63 -8.64
CA LYS A 2 -5.11 -7.74 -7.90
C LYS A 2 -3.92 -6.91 -8.41
N THR A 3 -3.33 -7.25 -9.56
CA THR A 3 -2.16 -6.53 -10.09
C THR A 3 -2.39 -5.03 -10.26
N LYS A 4 -3.58 -4.62 -10.72
CA LYS A 4 -3.91 -3.20 -10.91
C LYS A 4 -4.04 -2.47 -9.57
N GLU A 5 -4.55 -3.13 -8.53
CA GLU A 5 -4.63 -2.55 -7.19
C GLU A 5 -3.24 -2.37 -6.57
N MET A 6 -2.34 -3.35 -6.77
CA MET A 6 -0.93 -3.20 -6.36
C MET A 6 -0.24 -2.05 -7.10
N LEU A 7 -0.48 -1.90 -8.40
CA LEU A 7 0.04 -0.76 -9.17
C LEU A 7 -0.55 0.57 -8.69
N GLY A 8 -1.85 0.61 -8.38
CA GLY A 8 -2.53 1.77 -7.80
C GLY A 8 -1.95 2.15 -6.44
N LEU A 9 -1.64 1.16 -5.60
CA LEU A 9 -1.01 1.35 -4.30
C LEU A 9 0.41 1.93 -4.44
N VAL A 10 1.26 1.37 -5.32
CA VAL A 10 2.60 1.93 -5.59
C VAL A 10 2.49 3.37 -6.09
N ALA A 11 1.62 3.63 -7.06
CA ALA A 11 1.41 4.97 -7.61
C ALA A 11 0.94 5.97 -6.54
N SER A 12 0.03 5.55 -5.67
CA SER A 12 -0.50 6.37 -4.57
C SER A 12 0.55 6.68 -3.51
N LEU A 13 1.45 5.73 -3.22
CA LEU A 13 2.60 5.94 -2.32
C LEU A 13 3.56 6.98 -2.85
N VAL A 14 3.97 6.88 -4.12
CA VAL A 14 4.93 7.85 -4.71
C VAL A 14 4.29 9.23 -4.91
N LEU A 15 2.97 9.31 -5.08
CA LEU A 15 2.21 10.56 -5.10
C LEU A 15 1.85 11.09 -3.70
N ARG A 16 2.05 10.29 -2.64
CA ARG A 16 1.79 10.66 -1.24
C ARG A 16 0.33 11.05 -0.95
N CYS A 17 -0.62 10.37 -1.60
CA CYS A 17 -2.05 10.57 -1.36
C CYS A 17 -2.56 9.56 -0.31
N ASP A 18 -2.77 9.99 0.93
CA ASP A 18 -3.16 9.08 2.02
C ASP A 18 -4.51 8.39 1.81
N ASP A 19 -5.51 9.10 1.30
CA ASP A 19 -6.83 8.51 1.02
C ASP A 19 -6.75 7.49 -0.12
N CYS A 20 -5.95 7.78 -1.15
CA CYS A 20 -5.71 6.86 -2.27
C CYS A 20 -4.97 5.60 -1.79
N ILE A 21 -4.00 5.76 -0.89
CA ILE A 21 -3.26 4.65 -0.27
C ILE A 21 -4.23 3.77 0.52
N ALA A 22 -5.03 4.35 1.42
CA ALA A 22 -5.99 3.61 2.24
C ALA A 22 -7.00 2.84 1.37
N TYR A 23 -7.51 3.47 0.30
CA TYR A 23 -8.39 2.84 -0.68
C TYR A 23 -7.73 1.60 -1.31
N HIS A 24 -6.53 1.75 -1.88
CA HIS A 24 -5.86 0.64 -2.55
C HIS A 24 -5.37 -0.44 -1.59
N VAL A 25 -5.04 -0.12 -0.34
CA VAL A 25 -4.74 -1.12 0.71
C VAL A 25 -5.95 -2.00 0.98
N GLY A 26 -7.14 -1.41 1.19
CA GLY A 26 -8.38 -2.17 1.37
C GLY A 26 -8.72 -3.04 0.16
N ARG A 27 -8.62 -2.49 -1.05
CA ARG A 27 -8.83 -3.25 -2.30
C ARG A 27 -7.81 -4.38 -2.47
N CYS A 28 -6.55 -4.17 -2.09
CA CYS A 28 -5.54 -5.23 -2.11
C CYS A 28 -5.92 -6.39 -1.18
N ARG A 29 -6.51 -6.11 -0.01
CA ARG A 29 -7.01 -7.13 0.91
C ARG A 29 -8.15 -7.95 0.29
N GLU A 30 -9.15 -7.27 -0.25
CA GLU A 30 -10.29 -7.89 -0.93
C GLU A 30 -9.87 -8.77 -2.13
N GLU A 31 -8.81 -8.37 -2.82
CA GLU A 31 -8.26 -9.10 -3.98
C GLU A 31 -7.25 -10.20 -3.59
N GLY A 32 -7.08 -10.47 -2.29
CA GLY A 32 -6.22 -11.55 -1.78
C GLY A 32 -4.73 -11.30 -2.00
N VAL A 33 -4.28 -10.05 -1.92
CA VAL A 33 -2.86 -9.72 -1.82
C VAL A 33 -2.31 -10.29 -0.51
N THR A 34 -1.21 -11.02 -0.62
CA THR A 34 -0.51 -11.58 0.53
C THR A 34 0.35 -10.53 1.21
N ASP A 35 0.69 -10.76 2.49
CA ASP A 35 1.62 -9.87 3.20
C ASP A 35 2.95 -9.76 2.46
N ALA A 36 3.46 -10.85 1.86
CA ALA A 36 4.68 -10.83 1.07
C ALA A 36 4.59 -9.91 -0.15
N GLU A 37 3.52 -10.04 -0.95
CA GLU A 37 3.30 -9.16 -2.11
C GLU A 37 3.12 -7.69 -1.69
N LEU A 38 2.45 -7.43 -0.57
CA LEU A 38 2.29 -6.07 -0.05
C LEU A 38 3.63 -5.47 0.39
N GLN A 39 4.49 -6.26 1.05
CA GLN A 39 5.84 -5.82 1.42
C GLN A 39 6.68 -5.50 0.19
N GLU A 40 6.56 -6.26 -0.91
CA GLU A 40 7.22 -5.93 -2.18
C GLU A 40 6.72 -4.60 -2.76
N VAL A 41 5.41 -4.35 -2.75
CA VAL A 41 4.81 -3.07 -3.16
C VAL A 41 5.34 -1.91 -2.33
N PHE A 42 5.39 -2.06 -1.00
CA PHE A 42 5.91 -1.05 -0.09
C PHE A 42 7.41 -0.80 -0.28
N ALA A 43 8.21 -1.85 -0.49
CA ALA A 43 9.63 -1.72 -0.79
C ALA A 43 9.85 -0.96 -2.11
N ILE A 44 9.11 -1.28 -3.16
CA ILE A 44 9.16 -0.57 -4.44
C ILE A 44 8.76 0.90 -4.26
N GLY A 45 7.66 1.17 -3.56
CA GLY A 45 7.20 2.53 -3.27
C GLY A 45 8.22 3.34 -2.47
N LEU A 46 8.91 2.71 -1.51
CA LEU A 46 9.97 3.35 -0.73
C LEU A 46 11.22 3.65 -1.54
N VAL A 47 11.68 2.71 -2.37
CA VAL A 47 12.88 2.91 -3.20
C VAL A 47 12.64 3.97 -4.27
N ILE A 48 11.47 3.96 -4.92
CA ILE A 48 11.13 4.94 -5.98
C ILE A 48 10.79 6.31 -5.38
N GLY A 49 10.00 6.33 -4.30
CA GLY A 49 9.52 7.57 -3.68
C GLY A 49 10.52 8.21 -2.71
N GLY A 50 11.55 7.47 -2.26
CA GLY A 50 12.52 7.92 -1.29
C GLY A 50 11.98 8.04 0.14
N SER A 51 12.81 8.51 1.08
CA SER A 51 12.44 8.56 2.50
C SER A 51 11.21 9.42 2.82
N ILE A 52 10.82 10.33 1.92
CA ILE A 52 9.63 11.17 2.08
C ILE A 52 8.32 10.37 2.10
N VAL A 53 8.30 9.13 1.59
CA VAL A 53 7.10 8.28 1.66
C VAL A 53 6.95 7.58 3.02
N ILE A 54 7.97 7.58 3.90
CA ILE A 54 7.94 6.84 5.18
C ILE A 54 6.71 7.18 6.04
N PRO A 55 6.28 8.45 6.22
CA PRO A 55 5.07 8.76 6.99
C PRO A 55 3.79 8.19 6.37
N HIS A 56 3.72 8.08 5.04
CA HIS A 56 2.59 7.51 4.31
C HIS A 56 2.60 5.98 4.39
N LEU A 57 3.77 5.37 4.21
CA LEU A 57 3.98 3.93 4.34
C LEU A 57 3.65 3.43 5.75
N ARG A 58 4.08 4.14 6.81
CA ARG A 58 3.73 3.77 8.19
C ARG A 58 2.22 3.79 8.44
N ARG A 59 1.48 4.71 7.81
CA ARG A 59 0.01 4.75 7.88
C ARG A 59 -0.61 3.62 7.08
N ALA A 60 -0.10 3.33 5.88
CA ALA A 60 -0.52 2.20 5.06
C ALA A 60 -0.40 0.86 5.80
N VAL A 61 0.72 0.63 6.51
CA VAL A 61 0.94 -0.57 7.33
C VAL A 61 -0.10 -0.68 8.43
N ARG A 62 -0.42 0.42 9.14
CA ARG A 62 -1.49 0.42 10.16
C ARG A 62 -2.84 0.07 9.56
N THR A 63 -3.20 0.68 8.43
CA THR A 63 -4.45 0.36 7.73
C THR A 63 -4.51 -1.11 7.32
N TRP A 64 -3.39 -1.70 6.88
CA TRP A 64 -3.33 -3.12 6.56
C TRP A 64 -3.56 -4.01 7.78
N GLU A 65 -2.91 -3.70 8.91
CA GLU A 65 -3.07 -4.44 10.17
C GLU A 65 -4.50 -4.35 10.71
N GLU A 66 -5.12 -3.17 10.63
CA GLU A 66 -6.53 -2.97 11.00
C GLU A 66 -7.45 -3.86 10.16
N THR A 67 -7.21 -3.97 8.84
CA THR A 67 -7.99 -4.85 7.95
C THR A 67 -7.72 -6.35 8.14
N ALA A 68 -6.71 -6.72 8.94
CA ALA A 68 -6.42 -8.11 9.31
C ALA A 68 -7.12 -8.54 10.60
N GLY A 69 -7.63 -7.58 11.39
CA GLY A 69 -8.39 -7.80 12.63
C GLY A 69 -9.91 -7.94 12.44
N GLU A 70 -10.40 -7.90 11.20
CA GLU A 70 -11.79 -8.13 10.78
C GLU A 70 -11.98 -9.50 10.10
#